data_AF-A0A9W6RS70-F1
#
_entry.id   AF-A0A9W6RS70-F1
#
_cell.length_a   1.000
_cell.length_b   1.000
_cell.length_c   1.000
_cell.angle_alpha   90.00
_cell.angle_beta   90.00
_cell.angle_gamma   90.00
#
_symmetry.space_group_name_H-M   'P 1'
#
loop_
_entity.id
_entity.type
_entity.pdbx_description
1 polymer ?
#
loop_
_entity_poly.entity_id
_entity_poly.type
_entity_poly.pdbx_seq_one_letter_code
_entity_poly.pdbx_strand_id
1 'polypeptide(L)'
;MATGRLAHDQQVPAAPRGRIPTDAAPKERMARKLRTKPGRAAYARRKAIVEPVFGQIMTCQDGRELLLRGEAGARGEWRLLAACHNLRKIFRHAGTAGLPAARA
;
A
#
# COMPACT_ATOMS: atom_id res chain seq x y z
N MET A 1 8.24 4.60 -4.75
CA MET A 1 9.69 4.91 -4.64
C MET A 1 10.19 4.58 -3.24
N ALA A 2 11.07 3.58 -3.12
CA ALA A 2 11.72 3.23 -1.85
C ALA A 2 12.94 4.14 -1.61
N THR A 3 13.12 4.63 -0.38
CA THR A 3 14.17 5.61 -0.03
C THR A 3 15.49 4.96 0.38
N GLY A 4 15.71 3.68 0.05
CA GLY A 4 16.82 2.86 0.55
C GLY A 4 16.57 2.35 1.97
N ARG A 5 17.28 1.29 2.37
CA ARG A 5 17.36 0.85 3.78
C ARG A 5 18.57 1.52 4.42
N LEU A 6 18.42 1.96 5.67
CA LEU A 6 19.54 2.37 6.50
C LEU A 6 20.12 1.12 7.17
N ALA A 7 21.43 1.08 7.38
CA ALA A 7 22.05 0.04 8.19
C ALA A 7 21.57 0.14 9.65
N HIS A 8 21.68 -0.96 10.41
CA HIS A 8 21.14 -1.04 11.77
C HIS A 8 21.80 -0.04 12.73
N ASP A 9 23.08 0.25 12.51
CA ASP A 9 23.94 1.17 13.22
C ASP A 9 23.94 2.60 12.64
N GLN A 10 23.35 2.79 11.46
CA GLN A 10 23.34 4.08 10.79
C GLN A 10 22.32 5.02 11.43
N GLN A 11 22.82 6.11 12.02
CA GLN A 11 21.96 7.09 12.65
C GLN A 11 21.12 7.85 11.62
N VAL A 12 19.80 7.91 11.85
CA VAL A 12 18.88 8.60 10.95
C VAL A 12 19.18 10.09 11.00
N PRO A 13 19.61 10.73 9.88
CA PRO A 13 19.89 12.15 9.88
C PRO A 13 18.63 12.96 10.21
N ALA A 14 18.83 14.09 10.88
CA ALA A 14 17.74 14.99 11.27
C ALA A 14 16.89 15.42 10.08
N ALA A 15 15.63 15.78 10.33
CA ALA A 15 14.72 16.25 9.28
C ALA A 15 15.30 17.53 8.63
N PRO A 16 15.54 17.53 7.30
CA PRO A 16 16.12 18.69 6.63
C PRO A 16 15.14 19.87 6.67
N ARG A 17 15.66 21.06 7.04
CA ARG A 17 14.90 22.31 7.15
C ARG A 17 14.86 23.08 5.82
N GLY A 18 13.93 24.03 5.69
CA GLY A 18 13.81 24.90 4.51
C GLY A 18 12.91 24.36 3.39
N ARG A 19 12.98 24.99 2.21
CA ARG A 19 12.25 24.59 1.00
C ARG A 19 12.89 23.35 0.36
N ILE A 20 12.09 22.54 -0.32
CA ILE A 20 12.60 21.43 -1.15
C ILE A 20 13.18 22.03 -2.45
N PRO A 21 14.43 21.71 -2.82
CA PRO A 21 14.98 22.11 -4.11
C PRO A 21 14.05 21.66 -5.26
N THR A 22 13.88 22.52 -6.25
CA THR A 22 12.94 22.26 -7.36
C THR A 22 13.38 21.07 -8.22
N ASP A 23 14.69 20.89 -8.34
CA ASP A 23 15.42 19.84 -9.05
C ASP A 23 15.58 18.52 -8.24
N ALA A 24 15.11 18.47 -7.00
CA ALA A 24 15.23 17.26 -6.18
C ALA A 24 14.50 16.06 -6.81
N ALA A 25 15.21 14.93 -6.91
CA ALA A 25 14.69 13.71 -7.49
C ALA A 25 13.49 13.16 -6.67
N PRO A 26 12.55 12.42 -7.29
CA PRO A 26 11.39 11.87 -6.59
C PRO A 26 11.75 11.05 -5.33
N LYS A 27 12.87 10.33 -5.37
CA LYS A 27 13.39 9.55 -4.23
C LYS A 27 13.84 10.44 -3.08
N GLU A 28 14.53 11.54 -3.37
CA GLU A 28 15.03 12.51 -2.38
C GLU A 28 13.87 13.25 -1.74
N ARG A 29 12.87 13.63 -2.54
CA ARG A 29 11.61 14.22 -2.07
C ARG A 29 10.90 13.30 -1.10
N MET A 30 10.79 12.02 -1.43
CA MET A 30 10.19 11.03 -0.53
C MET A 30 11.03 10.84 0.74
N ALA A 31 12.36 10.73 0.63
CA ALA A 31 13.24 10.59 1.78
C ALA A 31 13.09 11.76 2.75
N ARG A 32 13.04 12.98 2.22
CA ARG A 32 12.77 14.19 2.99
C ARG A 32 11.40 14.17 3.66
N LYS A 33 10.33 13.83 2.92
CA LYS A 33 8.97 13.71 3.47
C LYS A 33 8.94 12.74 4.65
N LEU A 34 9.50 11.54 4.49
CA LEU A 34 9.51 10.50 5.52
C LEU A 34 10.37 10.86 6.74
N ARG A 35 11.27 11.85 6.66
CA ARG A 35 12.04 12.32 7.82
C ARG A 35 11.27 13.28 8.72
N THR A 36 10.22 13.94 8.22
CA THR A 36 9.40 14.87 9.02
C THR A 36 8.53 14.13 10.04
N LYS A 37 8.21 14.74 11.19
CA LYS A 37 7.25 14.19 12.17
C LYS A 37 5.91 13.78 11.53
N PRO A 38 5.22 14.65 10.76
CA PRO A 38 3.96 14.25 10.11
C PRO A 38 4.15 13.14 9.06
N GLY A 39 5.26 13.17 8.30
CA GLY A 39 5.57 12.12 7.33
C GLY A 39 5.82 10.76 7.97
N ARG A 40 6.55 10.72 9.10
CA ARG A 40 6.75 9.49 9.90
C ARG A 40 5.43 8.96 10.43
N ALA A 41 4.59 9.81 11.01
CA ALA A 41 3.29 9.41 11.54
C ALA A 41 2.36 8.86 10.45
N ALA A 42 2.32 9.51 9.28
CA ALA A 42 1.57 9.01 8.12
C ALA A 42 2.12 7.68 7.59
N TYR A 43 3.45 7.53 7.54
CA TYR A 43 4.08 6.30 7.08
C TYR A 43 3.88 5.14 8.05
N ALA A 44 3.95 5.39 9.36
CA ALA A 44 3.69 4.39 10.40
C ALA A 44 2.27 3.81 10.28
N ARG A 45 1.27 4.63 9.95
CA ARG A 45 -0.10 4.16 9.70
C ARG A 45 -0.21 3.17 8.53
N ARG A 46 0.73 3.18 7.57
CA ARG A 46 0.73 2.19 6.48
C ARG A 46 0.93 0.77 7.00
N LYS A 47 1.63 0.60 8.12
CA LYS A 47 1.76 -0.70 8.79
C LYS A 47 0.38 -1.29 9.07
N ALA A 48 -0.48 -0.52 9.74
CA ALA A 48 -1.82 -0.94 10.12
C ALA A 48 -2.80 -1.03 8.93
N ILE A 49 -2.62 -0.21 7.88
CA ILE A 49 -3.57 -0.16 6.76
C ILE A 49 -3.24 -1.17 5.68
N VAL A 50 -1.95 -1.31 5.35
CA VAL A 50 -1.49 -2.03 4.14
C VAL A 50 -1.10 -3.47 4.46
N GLU A 51 -0.45 -3.74 5.59
CA GLU A 51 -0.03 -5.11 5.94
C GLU A 51 -1.20 -6.08 6.05
N PRO A 52 -2.35 -5.73 6.66
CA PRO A 52 -3.49 -6.65 6.72
C PRO A 52 -4.09 -6.99 5.35
N VAL A 53 -4.04 -6.04 4.40
CA VAL A 53 -4.53 -6.25 3.02
C VAL A 53 -3.70 -7.33 2.35
N PHE A 54 -2.37 -7.17 2.38
CA PHE A 54 -1.45 -8.16 1.81
C PHE A 54 -1.51 -9.49 2.54
N GLY A 55 -1.59 -9.47 3.88
CA GLY A 55 -1.76 -10.68 4.67
C GLY A 55 -2.98 -11.47 4.24
N GLN A 56 -4.15 -10.82 4.16
CA GLN A 56 -5.38 -11.49 3.75
C GLN A 56 -5.33 -12.01 2.30
N ILE A 57 -4.77 -11.24 1.37
CA ILE A 57 -4.63 -11.71 -0.03
C ILE A 57 -3.75 -12.97 -0.08
N MET A 58 -2.63 -12.97 0.63
CA MET A 58 -1.67 -14.07 0.58
C MET A 58 -2.09 -15.30 1.41
N THR A 59 -2.84 -15.14 2.50
CA THR A 59 -3.18 -16.27 3.39
C THR A 59 -4.61 -16.76 3.27
N CYS A 60 -5.55 -15.91 2.84
CA CYS A 60 -6.98 -16.26 2.80
C CYS A 60 -7.57 -16.24 1.39
N GLN A 61 -6.79 -15.81 0.39
CA GLN A 61 -7.21 -15.79 -1.02
C GLN A 61 -6.21 -16.50 -1.91
N ASP A 62 -5.25 -17.22 -1.32
CA ASP A 62 -4.20 -17.97 -2.01
C ASP A 62 -3.41 -17.17 -3.06
N GLY A 63 -3.39 -15.83 -2.93
CA GLY A 63 -2.77 -14.90 -3.88
C GLY A 63 -1.26 -14.77 -3.73
N ARG A 64 -0.57 -15.83 -3.26
CA ARG A 64 0.90 -15.86 -3.16
C ARG A 64 1.56 -16.07 -4.51
N GLU A 65 0.88 -16.82 -5.38
CA GLU A 65 1.36 -17.17 -6.70
C GLU A 65 0.33 -16.67 -7.72
N LEU A 66 0.82 -16.23 -8.88
CA LEU A 66 -0.01 -15.85 -10.01
C LEU A 66 0.10 -16.95 -11.05
N LEU A 67 -1.04 -17.48 -11.47
CA LEU A 67 -1.13 -18.60 -12.41
C LEU A 67 -0.98 -18.13 -13.85
N LEU A 68 -1.37 -16.89 -14.15
CA LEU A 68 -1.33 -16.34 -15.50
C LEU A 68 0.06 -15.80 -15.84
N ARG A 69 0.58 -16.22 -17.00
CA ARG A 69 1.87 -15.75 -17.52
C ARG A 69 1.71 -14.43 -18.29
N GLY A 70 2.81 -13.68 -18.34
CA GLY A 70 2.88 -12.38 -19.00
C GLY A 70 2.28 -11.25 -18.16
N GLU A 71 2.77 -10.03 -18.39
CA GLU A 71 2.42 -8.87 -17.56
C GLU A 71 0.92 -8.55 -17.59
N ALA A 72 0.26 -8.74 -18.74
CA ALA A 72 -1.18 -8.55 -18.87
C ALA A 72 -1.98 -9.53 -18.02
N GLY A 73 -1.63 -10.83 -18.07
CA GLY A 73 -2.28 -11.89 -17.29
C GLY A 73 -2.09 -11.67 -15.78
N ALA A 74 -0.83 -11.47 -15.35
CA ALA A 74 -0.50 -11.19 -13.95
C ALA A 74 -1.24 -9.96 -13.39
N ARG A 75 -1.37 -8.89 -14.18
CA ARG A 75 -2.15 -7.70 -13.78
C ARG A 75 -3.64 -8.00 -13.64
N GLY A 76 -4.21 -8.79 -14.54
CA GLY A 76 -5.61 -9.20 -14.49
C GLY A 76 -5.92 -9.98 -13.22
N GLU A 77 -5.12 -11.00 -12.94
CA GLU A 77 -5.24 -11.84 -11.76
C GLU A 77 -5.07 -11.04 -10.46
N TRP A 78 -4.06 -10.17 -10.39
CA TRP A 78 -3.87 -9.29 -9.23
C TRP A 78 -5.05 -8.35 -9.00
N ARG A 79 -5.65 -7.80 -10.06
CA ARG A 79 -6.85 -6.95 -9.96
C ARG A 79 -8.04 -7.73 -9.44
N LEU A 80 -8.22 -8.99 -9.88
CA LEU A 80 -9.29 -9.84 -9.40
C LEU A 80 -9.14 -10.15 -7.90
N LEU A 81 -7.94 -10.53 -7.44
CA LEU A 81 -7.66 -10.75 -6.01
C LEU A 81 -7.97 -9.50 -5.18
N ALA A 82 -7.51 -8.34 -5.63
CA ALA A 82 -7.77 -7.06 -4.97
C ALA A 82 -9.28 -6.71 -4.96
N ALA A 83 -10.00 -6.97 -6.04
CA ALA A 83 -11.45 -6.77 -6.11
C ALA A 83 -12.17 -7.68 -5.09
N CYS A 84 -11.83 -8.96 -5.05
CA CYS A 84 -12.37 -9.91 -4.06
C CYS A 84 -12.09 -9.46 -2.62
N HIS A 85 -10.89 -8.92 -2.34
CA HIS A 85 -10.55 -8.36 -1.04
C HIS A 85 -11.47 -7.17 -0.68
N ASN A 86 -11.64 -6.23 -1.60
CA ASN A 86 -12.49 -5.05 -1.41
C ASN A 86 -13.96 -5.41 -1.22
N LEU A 87 -14.50 -6.32 -2.05
CA LEU A 87 -15.88 -6.80 -1.93
C LEU A 87 -16.15 -7.43 -0.57
N ARG A 88 -15.22 -8.24 -0.06
CA ARG A 88 -15.33 -8.84 1.27
C ARG A 88 -15.37 -7.78 2.38
N LYS A 89 -14.60 -6.69 2.25
CA LYS A 89 -14.64 -5.57 3.21
C LYS A 89 -15.97 -4.83 3.15
N ILE A 90 -16.47 -4.55 1.95
CA ILE A 90 -17.76 -3.90 1.76
C ILE A 90 -18.86 -4.75 2.36
N PHE A 91 -18.91 -6.05 2.04
CA PHE A 91 -19.90 -6.98 2.59
C PHE A 91 -19.87 -7.03 4.12
N ARG A 92 -18.68 -7.07 4.73
CA ARG A 92 -18.54 -7.05 6.20
C ARG A 92 -19.04 -5.75 6.83
N HIS A 93 -18.86 -4.61 6.15
CA HIS A 93 -19.25 -3.32 6.68
C HIS A 93 -20.74 -3.01 6.45
N ALA A 94 -21.25 -3.27 5.26
CA ALA A 94 -22.59 -2.86 4.82
C ALA A 94 -23.63 -4.00 4.90
N GLY A 95 -23.21 -5.25 5.13
CA GLY A 95 -24.07 -6.41 5.06
C GLY A 95 -24.72 -6.58 3.68
N THR A 96 -25.79 -7.37 3.61
CA THR A 96 -26.64 -7.48 2.41
C THR A 96 -27.57 -6.27 2.25
N ALA A 97 -27.79 -5.49 3.30
CA ALA A 97 -28.68 -4.33 3.29
C ALA A 97 -28.13 -3.16 2.43
N GLY A 98 -26.81 -3.10 2.22
CA GLY A 98 -26.17 -2.09 1.36
C GLY A 98 -26.10 -2.45 -0.13
N LEU A 99 -26.54 -3.65 -0.52
CA LEU A 99 -26.68 -4.02 -1.93
C LEU A 99 -28.09 -3.62 -2.35
N PRO A 100 -28.30 -2.61 -3.21
CA PRO A 100 -29.61 -2.42 -3.81
C PRO A 100 -29.95 -3.73 -4.50
N ALA A 101 -31.07 -4.35 -4.13
CA ALA A 101 -31.56 -5.54 -4.79
C ALA A 101 -31.50 -5.27 -6.30
N ALA A 102 -30.62 -6.01 -7.00
CA ALA A 102 -30.50 -5.89 -8.44
C ALA A 102 -31.87 -6.23 -8.99
N ARG A 103 -32.62 -5.19 -9.41
CA ARG A 103 -33.87 -5.38 -10.11
C ARG A 103 -33.49 -5.99 -11.46
N ALA A 104 -33.91 -7.24 -11.64
CA ALA A 104 -33.84 -7.95 -12.91
C ALA A 104 -34.63 -7.21 -13.99
#